data_AF-A0A9D7DAB2-F1
#
_entry.id   AF-A0A9D7DAB2-F1
#
_cell.length_a   1.000
_cell.length_b   1.000
_cell.length_c   1.000
_cell.angle_alpha   90.00
_cell.angle_beta   90.00
_cell.angle_gamma   90.00
#
_symmetry.space_group_name_H-M   'P 1'
#
loop_
_entity.id
_entity.type
_entity.pdbx_description
1 polymer ?
#
loop_
_entity_poly.entity_id
_entity_poly.type
_entity_poly.pdbx_seq_one_letter_code
_entity_poly.pdbx_strand_id
1 'polypeptide(L)'
;MPLPASAHDHLFSTFAPEGAPPQVLNTIYHQYRDAMPDERVPPQHAHFRALVDRIIGANWRRLDGIELRRVGSAYVSCFERAEAFEFQLALWRVDPGFRDLLVKTREQLIAELIPLAAAESARRAHFSRWKECRSAPLDIEADSLLGLIQQMAPDDWHQIVLGWDWNLGVAELGWITAQRTCDRATAVFALCAGSPGDVATRRARHDDHGGFVRELAARIEGGFYPTAELALDLPMRQRFAFEAELATARATGVSPWQIPDALISYEGQRRHVPKYAVSNGRVHYEYEYWLGRFGT
;
A
#
# COMPACT_ATOMS: atom_id res chain seq x y z
N MET A 1 24.52 -23.14 18.24
CA MET A 1 23.93 -22.72 19.53
C MET A 1 22.72 -21.84 19.24
N PRO A 2 21.61 -21.96 19.97
CA PRO A 2 20.52 -20.97 19.88
C PRO A 2 21.06 -19.59 20.26
N LEU A 3 20.60 -18.55 19.56
CA LEU A 3 21.00 -17.18 19.83
C LEU A 3 20.44 -16.71 21.19
N PRO A 4 21.14 -15.83 21.92
CA PRO A 4 20.59 -15.23 23.13
C PRO A 4 19.34 -14.40 22.80
N ALA A 5 18.37 -14.30 23.72
CA ALA A 5 17.11 -13.59 23.49
C ALA A 5 17.32 -12.12 23.05
N SER A 6 18.37 -11.48 23.57
CA SER A 6 18.79 -10.11 23.21
C SER A 6 19.26 -9.95 21.76
N ALA A 7 19.63 -11.03 21.08
CA ALA A 7 20.00 -10.98 19.66
C ALA A 7 18.84 -10.50 18.76
N HIS A 8 17.60 -10.64 19.23
CA HIS A 8 16.40 -10.28 18.49
C HIS A 8 15.79 -8.94 18.90
N ASP A 9 16.38 -8.20 19.85
CA ASP A 9 15.83 -6.92 20.33
C ASP A 9 15.58 -5.91 19.21
N HIS A 10 16.42 -5.91 18.18
CA HIS A 10 16.30 -5.01 17.02
C HIS A 10 15.04 -5.26 16.17
N LEU A 11 14.34 -6.39 16.35
CA LEU A 11 13.09 -6.72 15.68
C LEU A 11 11.87 -6.08 16.35
N PHE A 12 12.02 -5.63 17.60
CA PHE A 12 10.93 -5.12 18.42
C PHE A 12 10.96 -3.60 18.49
N SER A 13 9.77 -3.01 18.54
CA SER A 13 9.58 -1.56 18.66
C SER A 13 8.70 -1.31 19.87
N THR A 14 9.32 -0.73 20.89
CA THR A 14 8.66 -0.35 22.14
C THR A 14 7.74 0.85 21.89
N PHE A 15 6.43 0.67 22.12
CA PHE A 15 5.44 1.74 21.98
C PHE A 15 5.20 2.49 23.30
N ALA A 16 5.46 1.85 24.45
CA ALA A 16 5.22 2.38 25.78
C ALA A 16 6.23 1.77 26.77
N PRO A 17 7.46 2.32 26.85
CA PRO A 17 8.58 1.71 27.59
C PRO A 17 8.34 1.58 29.10
N GLU A 18 7.46 2.40 29.66
CA GLU A 18 7.11 2.40 31.09
C GLU A 18 5.85 1.57 31.41
N GLY A 19 5.36 0.82 30.42
CA GLY A 19 4.13 0.05 30.47
C GLY A 19 2.99 0.74 29.71
N ALA A 20 2.31 -0.04 28.85
CA ALA A 20 1.18 0.46 28.09
C ALA A 20 -0.07 0.58 28.97
N PRO A 21 -0.63 1.80 29.18
CA PRO A 21 -1.89 1.96 29.89
C PRO A 21 -3.06 1.32 29.12
N PRO A 22 -4.21 1.04 29.78
CA PRO A 22 -5.35 0.36 29.16
C PRO A 22 -5.83 1.00 27.85
N GLN A 23 -5.78 2.34 27.76
CA GLN A 23 -6.16 3.06 26.55
C GLN A 23 -5.22 2.73 25.37
N VAL A 24 -3.92 2.66 25.62
CA VAL A 24 -2.91 2.32 24.60
C VAL A 24 -3.08 0.86 24.16
N LEU A 25 -3.27 -0.06 25.10
CA LEU A 25 -3.53 -1.47 24.81
C LEU A 25 -4.77 -1.64 23.92
N ASN A 26 -5.85 -0.90 24.22
CA ASN A 26 -7.07 -0.90 23.43
C ASN A 26 -6.86 -0.32 22.03
N THR A 27 -6.10 0.78 21.91
CA THR A 27 -5.75 1.37 20.61
C THR A 27 -4.96 0.38 19.76
N ILE A 28 -3.92 -0.26 20.30
CA ILE A 28 -3.07 -1.22 19.59
C ILE A 28 -3.89 -2.43 19.12
N TYR A 29 -4.81 -2.92 19.95
CA TYR A 29 -5.70 -4.04 19.63
C TYR A 29 -6.62 -3.72 18.45
N HIS A 30 -7.13 -2.49 18.36
CA HIS A 30 -8.06 -2.08 17.32
C HIS A 30 -7.40 -1.47 16.08
N GLN A 31 -6.09 -1.18 16.11
CA GLN A 31 -5.38 -0.44 15.05
C GLN A 31 -5.57 -1.02 13.64
N TYR A 32 -5.65 -2.34 13.51
CA TYR A 32 -5.82 -3.05 12.23
C TYR A 32 -7.13 -3.84 12.17
N ARG A 33 -8.16 -3.41 12.91
CA ARG A 33 -9.45 -4.09 12.94
C ARG A 33 -10.10 -4.15 11.55
N ASP A 34 -9.99 -3.06 10.81
CA ASP A 34 -10.63 -2.87 9.51
C ASP A 34 -9.64 -3.06 8.35
N ALA A 35 -8.54 -3.80 8.61
CA ALA A 35 -7.58 -4.15 7.57
C ALA A 35 -8.23 -5.13 6.59
N MET A 36 -8.07 -4.86 5.30
CA MET A 36 -8.52 -5.77 4.23
C MET A 36 -7.62 -7.00 4.12
N PRO A 37 -8.07 -8.12 3.52
CA PRO A 37 -7.29 -9.36 3.44
C PRO A 37 -5.90 -9.23 2.78
N ASP A 38 -5.74 -8.28 1.87
CA ASP A 38 -4.49 -8.00 1.15
C ASP A 38 -3.64 -6.90 1.80
N GLU A 39 -4.15 -6.24 2.85
CA GLU A 39 -3.40 -5.24 3.60
C GLU A 39 -2.42 -5.90 4.57
N ARG A 40 -1.18 -5.45 4.53
CA ARG A 40 -0.12 -5.99 5.40
C ARG A 40 -0.34 -5.56 6.85
N VAL A 41 -0.78 -6.50 7.68
CA VAL A 41 -0.81 -6.34 9.15
C VAL A 41 0.54 -6.74 9.73
N PRO A 42 1.21 -5.90 10.55
CA PRO A 42 2.46 -6.30 11.19
C PRO A 42 2.23 -7.50 12.12
N PRO A 43 3.10 -8.53 12.08
CA PRO A 43 2.95 -9.74 12.90
C PRO A 43 2.71 -9.45 14.39
N GLN A 44 3.36 -8.43 14.95
CA GLN A 44 3.20 -8.06 16.35
C GLN A 44 1.73 -7.77 16.70
N HIS A 45 1.00 -7.06 15.83
CA HIS A 45 -0.40 -6.74 16.06
C HIS A 45 -1.31 -7.95 15.90
N ALA A 46 -1.03 -8.83 14.93
CA ALA A 46 -1.78 -10.07 14.74
C ALA A 46 -1.65 -11.00 15.96
N HIS A 47 -0.42 -11.22 16.43
CA HIS A 47 -0.11 -12.03 17.62
C HIS A 47 -0.68 -11.41 18.90
N PHE A 48 -0.57 -10.09 19.06
CA PHE A 48 -1.15 -9.39 20.21
C PHE A 48 -2.66 -9.54 20.26
N ARG A 49 -3.36 -9.33 19.13
CA ARG A 49 -4.81 -9.50 19.03
C ARG A 49 -5.22 -10.93 19.37
N ALA A 50 -4.53 -11.93 18.82
CA ALA A 50 -4.79 -13.34 19.10
C ALA A 50 -4.61 -13.68 20.59
N LEU A 51 -3.59 -13.12 21.26
CA LEU A 51 -3.41 -13.27 22.70
C LEU A 51 -4.53 -12.61 23.50
N VAL A 52 -4.89 -11.37 23.17
CA VAL A 52 -5.99 -10.67 23.84
C VAL A 52 -7.31 -11.42 23.68
N ASP A 53 -7.62 -11.91 22.48
CA ASP A 53 -8.83 -12.69 22.22
C ASP A 53 -8.88 -13.98 23.07
N ARG A 54 -7.72 -14.62 23.32
CA ARG A 54 -7.62 -15.77 24.23
C ARG A 54 -7.77 -15.39 25.71
N ILE A 55 -7.34 -14.19 26.10
CA ILE A 55 -7.38 -13.74 27.50
C ILE A 55 -8.79 -13.27 27.89
N ILE A 56 -9.43 -12.43 27.07
CA ILE A 56 -10.69 -11.76 27.42
C ILE A 56 -11.85 -12.02 26.45
N GLY A 57 -11.67 -12.83 25.41
CA GLY A 57 -12.73 -13.13 24.43
C GLY A 57 -13.28 -11.88 23.73
N ALA A 58 -12.41 -10.89 23.46
CA ALA A 58 -12.76 -9.57 22.92
C ALA A 58 -13.64 -8.68 23.83
N ASN A 59 -13.83 -9.02 25.10
CA ASN A 59 -14.65 -8.23 26.03
C ASN A 59 -13.84 -7.18 26.81
N TRP A 60 -13.53 -6.07 26.15
CA TRP A 60 -12.79 -4.94 26.75
C TRP A 60 -13.51 -4.22 27.90
N ARG A 61 -14.83 -4.42 28.08
CA ARG A 61 -15.64 -3.70 29.07
C ARG A 61 -15.39 -4.15 30.52
N ARG A 62 -14.71 -5.27 30.73
CA ARG A 62 -14.43 -5.87 32.06
C ARG A 62 -12.95 -6.02 32.35
N LEU A 63 -12.08 -5.31 31.62
CA LEU A 63 -10.64 -5.49 31.73
C LEU A 63 -10.09 -4.91 33.06
N ASP A 64 -10.06 -5.73 34.11
CA ASP A 64 -9.51 -5.37 35.41
C ASP A 64 -8.60 -6.48 36.00
N GLY A 65 -7.98 -6.18 37.14
CA GLY A 65 -7.27 -7.15 37.97
C GLY A 65 -6.22 -8.00 37.23
N ILE A 66 -6.50 -9.31 37.13
CA ILE A 66 -5.57 -10.28 36.54
C ILE A 66 -5.60 -10.27 35.01
N GLU A 67 -6.76 -9.99 34.40
CA GLU A 67 -6.93 -9.97 32.95
C GLU A 67 -6.19 -8.79 32.34
N LEU A 68 -6.28 -7.61 32.96
CA LEU A 68 -5.50 -6.44 32.54
C LEU A 68 -3.99 -6.71 32.60
N ARG A 69 -3.51 -7.38 33.66
CA ARG A 69 -2.09 -7.76 33.77
C ARG A 69 -1.67 -8.76 32.70
N ARG A 70 -2.53 -9.75 32.38
CA ARG A 70 -2.28 -10.69 31.28
C ARG A 70 -2.23 -9.98 29.93
N VAL A 71 -3.14 -9.05 29.66
CA VAL A 71 -3.11 -8.23 28.43
C VAL A 71 -1.83 -7.38 28.37
N GLY A 72 -1.42 -6.78 29.49
CA GLY A 72 -0.13 -6.07 29.58
C GLY A 72 1.07 -6.99 29.27
N SER A 73 1.01 -8.25 29.71
CA SER A 73 2.07 -9.24 29.42
C SER A 73 2.07 -9.69 27.97
N ALA A 74 0.89 -9.79 27.35
CA ALA A 74 0.75 -10.03 25.91
C ALA A 74 1.36 -8.89 25.10
N TYR A 75 1.15 -7.65 25.53
CA TYR A 75 1.80 -6.49 24.93
C TYR A 75 3.33 -6.59 24.99
N VAL A 76 3.88 -6.85 26.18
CA VAL A 76 5.34 -7.01 26.34
C VAL A 76 5.88 -8.14 25.46
N SER A 77 5.17 -9.27 25.39
CA SER A 77 5.55 -10.39 24.52
C SER A 77 5.57 -10.02 23.04
N CYS A 78 4.70 -9.13 22.58
CA CYS A 78 4.61 -8.77 21.16
C CYS A 78 5.46 -7.55 20.77
N PHE A 79 5.76 -6.64 21.68
CA PHE A 79 6.29 -5.32 21.32
C PHE A 79 7.57 -4.91 22.04
N GLU A 80 7.83 -5.45 23.23
CA GLU A 80 8.95 -5.01 24.06
C GLU A 80 10.22 -5.85 23.86
N ARG A 81 11.34 -5.38 24.39
CA ARG A 81 12.65 -6.04 24.33
C ARG A 81 12.74 -7.25 25.26
N ALA A 82 13.78 -8.06 25.07
CA ALA A 82 13.98 -9.32 25.81
C ALA A 82 13.96 -9.15 27.34
N GLU A 83 14.56 -8.08 27.87
CA GLU A 83 14.60 -7.81 29.32
C GLU A 83 13.19 -7.68 29.94
N ALA A 84 12.33 -6.87 29.33
CA ALA A 84 10.95 -6.70 29.77
C ALA A 84 10.17 -8.02 29.66
N PHE A 85 10.42 -8.80 28.61
CA PHE A 85 9.81 -10.10 28.41
C PHE A 85 10.22 -11.11 29.49
N GLU A 86 11.51 -11.20 29.82
CA GLU A 86 12.03 -12.07 30.89
C GLU A 86 11.43 -11.71 32.25
N PHE A 87 11.26 -10.41 32.52
CA PHE A 87 10.56 -9.94 33.72
C PHE A 87 9.11 -10.46 33.78
N GLN A 88 8.36 -10.40 32.66
CA GLN A 88 7.00 -10.95 32.62
C GLN A 88 6.99 -12.47 32.84
N LEU A 89 7.92 -13.21 32.26
CA LEU A 89 8.02 -14.66 32.50
C LEU A 89 8.27 -14.98 33.98
N ALA A 90 9.02 -14.13 34.69
CA ALA A 90 9.23 -14.29 36.13
C ALA A 90 7.96 -14.01 36.95
N LEU A 91 7.14 -13.02 36.55
CA LEU A 91 5.86 -12.73 37.21
C LEU A 91 4.84 -13.88 37.09
N TRP A 92 4.84 -14.59 35.96
CA TRP A 92 3.89 -15.67 35.68
C TRP A 92 4.40 -17.07 36.03
N ARG A 93 5.40 -17.21 36.92
CA ARG A 93 5.89 -18.52 37.37
C ARG A 93 4.81 -19.42 37.98
N VAL A 94 3.80 -18.82 38.61
CA VAL A 94 2.67 -19.51 39.25
C VAL A 94 1.58 -19.94 38.27
N ASP A 95 1.65 -19.50 37.01
CA ASP A 95 0.73 -19.83 35.93
C ASP A 95 1.52 -20.36 34.72
N PRO A 96 1.96 -21.65 34.78
CA PRO A 96 2.81 -22.22 33.74
C PRO A 96 2.14 -22.25 32.37
N GLY A 97 0.81 -22.42 32.33
CA GLY A 97 0.07 -22.43 31.06
C GLY A 97 0.11 -21.07 30.36
N PHE A 98 -0.09 -19.98 31.10
CA PHE A 98 0.03 -18.64 30.53
C PHE A 98 1.48 -18.30 30.17
N ARG A 99 2.44 -18.70 30.99
CA ARG A 99 3.87 -18.52 30.70
C ARG A 99 4.27 -19.22 29.38
N ASP A 100 3.87 -20.48 29.20
CA ASP A 100 4.15 -21.24 27.99
C ASP A 100 3.51 -20.61 26.75
N LEU A 101 2.31 -20.04 26.90
CA LEU A 101 1.64 -19.29 25.84
C LEU A 101 2.48 -18.07 25.43
N LEU A 102 2.99 -17.29 26.38
CA LEU A 102 3.83 -16.11 26.09
C LEU A 102 5.12 -16.51 25.35
N VAL A 103 5.79 -17.58 25.78
CA VAL A 103 7.01 -18.10 25.13
C VAL A 103 6.73 -18.54 23.70
N LYS A 104 5.72 -19.39 23.48
CA LYS A 104 5.38 -19.89 22.15
C LYS A 104 5.01 -18.76 21.19
N THR A 105 4.25 -17.77 21.66
CA THR A 105 3.92 -16.60 20.83
C THR A 105 5.17 -15.79 20.48
N ARG A 106 6.08 -15.55 21.43
CA ARG A 106 7.32 -14.82 21.18
C ARG A 106 8.20 -15.53 20.15
N GLU A 107 8.34 -16.84 20.24
CA GLU A 107 9.11 -17.65 19.29
C GLU A 107 8.54 -17.60 17.87
N GLN A 108 7.22 -17.76 17.73
CA GLN A 108 6.52 -17.64 16.44
C GLN A 108 6.70 -16.24 15.85
N LEU A 109 6.54 -15.21 16.67
CA LEU A 109 6.70 -13.83 16.25
C LEU A 109 8.13 -13.53 15.78
N ILE A 110 9.16 -14.01 16.48
CA ILE A 110 10.56 -13.86 16.03
C ILE A 110 10.78 -14.53 14.68
N ALA A 111 10.25 -15.74 14.49
CA ALA A 111 10.38 -16.46 13.22
C ALA A 111 9.74 -15.70 12.04
N GLU A 112 8.63 -15.01 12.27
CA GLU A 112 7.99 -14.15 11.27
C GLU A 112 8.72 -12.81 11.06
N LEU A 113 9.33 -12.23 12.10
CA LEU A 113 10.00 -10.93 12.02
C LEU A 113 11.37 -10.96 11.35
N ILE A 114 12.12 -12.05 11.49
CA ILE A 114 13.43 -12.22 10.85
C ILE A 114 13.39 -11.97 9.33
N PRO A 115 12.54 -12.66 8.52
CA PRO A 115 12.49 -12.42 7.09
C PRO A 115 12.01 -11.00 6.75
N LEU A 116 11.15 -10.39 7.56
CA LEU A 116 10.69 -9.02 7.35
C LEU A 116 11.81 -7.99 7.58
N ALA A 117 12.64 -8.20 8.60
CA ALA A 117 13.80 -7.34 8.86
C ALA A 117 14.86 -7.49 7.75
N ALA A 118 15.08 -8.71 7.25
CA ALA A 118 15.94 -8.94 6.10
C ALA A 118 15.42 -8.22 4.84
N ALA A 119 14.10 -8.33 4.57
CA ALA A 119 13.47 -7.62 3.46
C ALA A 119 13.55 -6.09 3.60
N GLU A 120 13.36 -5.55 4.81
CA GLU A 120 13.53 -4.11 5.07
C GLU A 120 14.98 -3.66 4.92
N SER A 121 15.96 -4.48 5.34
CA SER A 121 17.38 -4.20 5.12
C SER A 121 17.71 -4.20 3.62
N ALA A 122 17.21 -5.16 2.86
CA ALA A 122 17.35 -5.20 1.40
C ALA A 122 16.69 -3.97 0.75
N ARG A 123 15.50 -3.58 1.22
CA ARG A 123 14.80 -2.36 0.79
C ARG A 123 15.63 -1.10 1.06
N ARG A 124 16.27 -0.98 2.23
CA ARG A 124 17.17 0.15 2.54
C ARG A 124 18.40 0.17 1.63
N ALA A 125 18.99 -0.99 1.37
CA ALA A 125 20.10 -1.10 0.41
C ALA A 125 19.64 -0.67 -0.99
N HIS A 126 18.45 -1.10 -1.44
CA HIS A 126 17.82 -0.64 -2.67
C HIS A 126 17.65 0.89 -2.68
N PHE A 127 17.09 1.50 -1.63
CA PHE A 127 16.94 2.96 -1.56
C PHE A 127 18.27 3.72 -1.53
N SER A 128 19.35 3.12 -1.04
CA SER A 128 20.67 3.78 -1.04
C SER A 128 21.16 4.11 -2.45
N ARG A 129 20.86 3.26 -3.44
CA ARG A 129 21.23 3.46 -4.86
C ARG A 129 20.17 4.21 -5.67
N TRP A 130 19.00 4.48 -5.09
CA TRP A 130 17.93 5.22 -5.77
C TRP A 130 18.38 6.60 -6.24
N LYS A 131 19.25 7.27 -5.47
CA LYS A 131 19.80 8.57 -5.85
C LYS A 131 20.64 8.50 -7.11
N GLU A 132 21.43 7.43 -7.29
CA GLU A 132 22.23 7.19 -8.50
C GLU A 132 21.30 7.02 -9.71
N CYS A 133 20.28 6.16 -9.58
CA CYS A 133 19.26 5.94 -10.61
C CYS A 133 18.59 7.24 -11.06
N ARG A 134 18.17 8.09 -10.12
CA ARG A 134 17.54 9.39 -10.44
C ARG A 134 18.47 10.39 -11.13
N SER A 135 19.77 10.26 -10.90
CA SER A 135 20.79 11.12 -11.51
C SER A 135 21.38 10.57 -12.79
N ALA A 136 21.05 9.33 -13.16
CA ALA A 136 21.58 8.70 -14.35
C ALA A 136 21.12 9.47 -15.60
N PRO A 137 22.02 9.74 -16.57
CA PRO A 137 21.65 10.40 -17.80
C PRO A 137 20.67 9.53 -18.58
N LEU A 138 19.59 10.13 -19.06
CA LEU A 138 18.60 9.45 -19.89
C LEU A 138 19.12 9.30 -21.32
N ASP A 139 18.64 8.27 -22.00
CA ASP A 139 18.85 8.03 -23.43
C ASP A 139 17.73 8.64 -24.30
N ILE A 140 16.97 9.58 -23.73
CA ILE A 140 15.96 10.40 -24.40
C ILE A 140 16.16 11.86 -23.99
N GLU A 141 15.86 12.78 -24.89
CA GLU A 141 16.01 14.23 -24.68
C GLU A 141 14.81 14.98 -25.26
N ALA A 142 14.35 16.00 -24.53
CA ALA A 142 13.35 16.96 -24.99
C ALA A 142 13.35 18.21 -24.09
N ASP A 143 12.82 19.31 -24.62
CA ASP A 143 12.73 20.59 -23.91
C ASP A 143 11.62 20.64 -22.83
N SER A 144 10.74 19.64 -22.80
CA SER A 144 9.62 19.58 -21.85
C SER A 144 9.36 18.15 -21.37
N LEU A 145 8.69 18.03 -20.22
CA LEU A 145 8.25 16.76 -19.66
C LEU A 145 7.36 16.00 -20.65
N LEU A 146 6.37 16.68 -21.25
CA LEU A 146 5.51 16.10 -22.26
C LEU A 146 6.32 15.59 -23.47
N GLY A 147 7.33 16.34 -23.92
CA GLY A 147 8.21 15.90 -25.01
C GLY A 147 9.03 14.65 -24.69
N LEU A 148 9.39 14.43 -23.41
CA LEU A 148 10.01 13.17 -22.97
C LEU A 148 8.98 12.03 -22.96
N ILE A 149 7.79 12.26 -22.41
CA ILE A 149 6.71 11.25 -22.32
C ILE A 149 6.27 10.78 -23.72
N GLN A 150 6.28 11.68 -24.69
CA GLN A 150 5.98 11.38 -26.09
C GLN A 150 6.90 10.34 -26.75
N GLN A 151 8.11 10.15 -26.21
CA GLN A 151 9.10 9.19 -26.70
C GLN A 151 9.01 7.82 -26.00
N MET A 152 8.11 7.68 -25.03
CA MET A 152 8.00 6.48 -24.18
C MET A 152 6.97 5.47 -24.72
N ALA A 153 6.95 4.27 -24.11
CA ALA A 153 6.08 3.17 -24.50
C ALA A 153 4.85 3.04 -23.55
N PRO A 154 3.82 2.26 -23.93
CA PRO A 154 2.63 2.05 -23.09
C PRO A 154 2.90 1.58 -21.65
N ASP A 155 3.94 0.78 -21.43
CA ASP A 155 4.35 0.32 -20.10
C ASP A 155 4.89 1.47 -19.23
N ASP A 156 5.65 2.41 -19.82
CA ASP A 156 6.11 3.62 -19.15
C ASP A 156 4.93 4.54 -18.83
N TRP A 157 4.01 4.71 -19.79
CA TRP A 157 2.81 5.52 -19.60
C TRP A 157 1.96 4.96 -18.46
N HIS A 158 1.79 3.64 -18.39
CA HIS A 158 1.11 3.00 -17.26
C HIS A 158 1.79 3.34 -15.93
N GLN A 159 3.12 3.18 -15.84
CA GLN A 159 3.89 3.53 -14.65
C GLN A 159 3.75 5.00 -14.26
N ILE A 160 3.76 5.91 -15.23
CA ILE A 160 3.60 7.35 -15.02
C ILE A 160 2.21 7.65 -14.47
N VAL A 161 1.16 7.09 -15.06
CA VAL A 161 -0.22 7.29 -14.62
C VAL A 161 -0.44 6.77 -13.19
N LEU A 162 0.15 5.62 -12.82
CA LEU A 162 0.05 5.06 -11.47
C LEU A 162 0.66 5.99 -10.39
N GLY A 163 1.70 6.74 -10.74
CA GLY A 163 2.44 7.62 -9.84
C GLY A 163 2.19 9.12 -10.04
N TRP A 164 1.21 9.50 -10.87
CA TRP A 164 1.04 10.89 -11.28
C TRP A 164 0.64 11.80 -10.11
N ASP A 165 1.36 12.90 -9.95
CA ASP A 165 0.98 13.98 -9.05
C ASP A 165 0.02 14.92 -9.78
N TRP A 166 -1.26 14.85 -9.42
CA TRP A 166 -2.33 15.67 -10.03
C TRP A 166 -2.11 17.18 -9.85
N ASN A 167 -1.23 17.62 -8.95
CA ASN A 167 -0.84 19.03 -8.84
C ASN A 167 -0.01 19.51 -10.05
N LEU A 168 0.57 18.60 -10.84
CA LEU A 168 1.26 18.92 -12.09
C LEU A 168 0.30 19.24 -13.24
N GLY A 169 -1.01 19.03 -13.04
CA GLY A 169 -2.04 19.20 -14.05
C GLY A 169 -2.35 17.92 -14.82
N VAL A 170 -3.08 18.06 -15.93
CA VAL A 170 -3.65 16.94 -16.70
C VAL A 170 -3.16 16.88 -18.15
N ALA A 171 -2.24 17.75 -18.57
CA ALA A 171 -1.82 17.83 -19.97
C ALA A 171 -1.15 16.53 -20.45
N GLU A 172 -0.22 15.99 -19.65
CA GLU A 172 0.48 14.74 -19.91
C GLU A 172 -0.46 13.54 -19.85
N LEU A 173 -1.36 13.49 -18.87
CA LEU A 173 -2.39 12.44 -18.78
C LEU A 173 -3.35 12.48 -19.97
N GLY A 174 -3.76 13.69 -20.38
CA GLY A 174 -4.58 13.94 -21.56
C GLY A 174 -3.91 13.43 -22.82
N TRP A 175 -2.62 13.71 -23.00
CA TRP A 175 -1.86 13.21 -24.14
C TRP A 175 -1.72 11.68 -24.11
N ILE A 176 -1.34 11.09 -22.97
CA ILE A 176 -1.18 9.63 -22.82
C ILE A 176 -2.50 8.92 -23.18
N THR A 177 -3.60 9.33 -22.57
CA THR A 177 -4.90 8.66 -22.74
C THR A 177 -5.55 8.96 -24.09
N ALA A 178 -5.10 9.98 -24.82
CA ALA A 178 -5.52 10.21 -26.20
C ALA A 178 -4.85 9.24 -27.20
N GLN A 179 -3.81 8.50 -26.82
CA GLN A 179 -3.14 7.57 -27.71
C GLN A 179 -3.96 6.29 -27.91
N ARG A 180 -4.11 5.85 -29.16
CA ARG A 180 -4.78 4.57 -29.50
C ARG A 180 -4.06 3.33 -28.94
N THR A 181 -2.76 3.45 -28.71
CA THR A 181 -1.92 2.40 -28.11
C THR A 181 -1.90 2.46 -26.59
N CYS A 182 -2.56 3.43 -25.96
CA CYS A 182 -2.76 3.43 -24.52
C CYS A 182 -3.54 2.17 -24.12
N ASP A 183 -3.03 1.45 -23.12
CA ASP A 183 -3.74 0.30 -22.58
C ASP A 183 -5.00 0.77 -21.83
N ARG A 184 -6.07 -0.01 -21.94
CA ARG A 184 -7.34 0.26 -21.26
C ARG A 184 -7.16 0.33 -19.74
N ALA A 185 -6.30 -0.49 -19.15
CA ALA A 185 -5.98 -0.42 -17.72
C ALA A 185 -5.43 0.96 -17.33
N THR A 186 -4.50 1.51 -18.12
CA THR A 186 -3.96 2.86 -17.91
C THR A 186 -5.06 3.92 -17.94
N ALA A 187 -5.95 3.86 -18.94
CA ALA A 187 -7.07 4.78 -19.05
C ALA A 187 -8.08 4.65 -17.90
N VAL A 188 -8.42 3.43 -17.48
CA VAL A 188 -9.34 3.17 -16.37
C VAL A 188 -8.76 3.66 -15.06
N PHE A 189 -7.47 3.44 -14.80
CA PHE A 189 -6.81 3.98 -13.61
C PHE A 189 -6.86 5.51 -13.60
N ALA A 190 -6.46 6.16 -14.69
CA ALA A 190 -6.48 7.61 -14.80
C ALA A 190 -7.88 8.19 -14.59
N LEU A 191 -8.91 7.53 -15.14
CA LEU A 191 -10.30 7.92 -14.94
C LEU A 191 -10.66 7.87 -13.45
N CYS A 192 -10.44 6.72 -12.80
CA CYS A 192 -10.86 6.52 -11.41
C CYS A 192 -10.09 7.42 -10.44
N ALA A 193 -8.79 7.60 -10.66
CA ALA A 193 -7.96 8.51 -9.89
C ALA A 193 -8.37 9.99 -10.06
N GLY A 194 -9.06 10.33 -11.15
CA GLY A 194 -9.62 11.66 -11.40
C GLY A 194 -10.96 11.95 -10.69
N SER A 195 -11.45 11.02 -9.85
CA SER A 195 -12.72 11.16 -9.09
C SER A 195 -13.95 11.41 -9.98
N PRO A 196 -14.31 10.46 -10.85
CA PRO A 196 -15.38 10.63 -11.82
C PRO A 196 -16.76 10.82 -11.16
N GLY A 197 -17.00 10.26 -9.97
CA GLY A 197 -18.24 10.45 -9.23
C GLY A 197 -18.44 11.91 -8.81
N ASP A 198 -17.37 12.54 -8.34
CA ASP A 198 -17.37 13.98 -8.02
C ASP A 198 -17.59 14.85 -9.27
N VAL A 199 -16.94 14.54 -10.40
CA VAL A 199 -17.10 15.28 -11.67
C VAL A 199 -18.49 15.11 -12.28
N ALA A 200 -19.12 13.95 -12.08
CA ALA A 200 -20.45 13.63 -12.60
C ALA A 200 -21.58 14.26 -11.78
N THR A 201 -21.46 14.25 -10.45
CA THR A 201 -22.53 14.73 -9.53
C THR A 201 -22.47 16.24 -9.29
N ARG A 202 -21.29 16.85 -9.38
CA ARG A 202 -21.15 18.31 -9.31
C ARG A 202 -21.38 18.88 -10.71
N ARG A 203 -22.14 19.98 -10.83
CA ARG A 203 -22.06 20.90 -11.98
C ARG A 203 -20.70 21.63 -11.91
N ALA A 204 -19.59 20.89 -11.96
CA ALA A 204 -18.25 21.41 -11.86
C ALA A 204 -18.11 22.60 -12.83
N ARG A 205 -17.49 23.69 -12.36
CA ARG A 205 -16.98 24.71 -13.28
C ARG A 205 -16.11 23.98 -14.30
N HIS A 206 -16.21 24.37 -15.57
CA HIS A 206 -15.31 23.88 -16.62
C HIS A 206 -13.88 24.29 -16.26
N ASP A 207 -13.21 23.51 -15.43
CA ASP A 207 -11.77 23.52 -15.27
C ASP A 207 -11.16 22.36 -16.08
N ASP A 208 -9.86 22.45 -16.31
CA ASP A 208 -9.15 21.51 -17.18
C ASP A 208 -9.24 20.07 -16.65
N HIS A 209 -9.32 19.90 -15.32
CA HIS A 209 -9.49 18.60 -14.67
C HIS A 209 -10.83 17.95 -15.00
N GLY A 210 -11.94 18.65 -14.75
CA GLY A 210 -13.28 18.14 -15.06
C GLY A 210 -13.48 17.90 -16.56
N GLY A 211 -12.87 18.73 -17.41
CA GLY A 211 -12.83 18.53 -18.85
C GLY A 211 -12.11 17.23 -19.25
N PHE A 212 -10.90 17.01 -18.72
CA PHE A 212 -10.12 15.80 -18.94
C PHE A 212 -10.88 14.53 -18.51
N VAL A 213 -11.45 14.51 -17.30
CA VAL A 213 -12.17 13.34 -16.77
C VAL A 213 -13.37 12.98 -17.64
N ARG A 214 -14.15 13.97 -18.10
CA ARG A 214 -15.29 13.74 -18.99
C ARG A 214 -14.88 13.22 -20.35
N GLU A 215 -13.82 13.79 -20.93
CA GLU A 215 -13.32 13.34 -22.22
C GLU A 215 -12.77 11.90 -22.15
N LEU A 216 -12.04 11.58 -21.08
CA LEU A 216 -11.54 10.24 -20.83
C LEU A 216 -12.69 9.24 -20.64
N ALA A 217 -13.72 9.60 -19.88
CA ALA A 217 -14.93 8.80 -19.72
C ALA A 217 -15.60 8.52 -21.08
N ALA A 218 -15.71 9.54 -21.95
CA ALA A 218 -16.29 9.40 -23.29
C ALA A 218 -15.48 8.44 -24.18
N ARG A 219 -14.14 8.48 -24.11
CA ARG A 219 -13.28 7.53 -24.82
C ARG A 219 -13.49 6.09 -24.33
N ILE A 220 -13.63 5.88 -23.01
CA ILE A 220 -13.86 4.55 -22.43
C ILE A 220 -15.25 4.04 -22.81
N GLU A 221 -16.30 4.85 -22.65
CA GLU A 221 -17.69 4.52 -23.05
C GLU A 221 -17.76 4.15 -24.54
N GLY A 222 -17.08 4.92 -25.40
CA GLY A 222 -17.04 4.70 -26.85
C GLY A 222 -16.12 3.55 -27.31
N GLY A 223 -15.47 2.82 -26.41
CA GLY A 223 -14.59 1.71 -26.77
C GLY A 223 -13.29 2.11 -27.49
N PHE A 224 -12.72 3.26 -27.16
CA PHE A 224 -11.54 3.82 -27.83
C PHE A 224 -10.26 2.97 -27.68
N TYR A 225 -10.13 2.22 -26.60
CA TYR A 225 -8.91 1.47 -26.23
C TYR A 225 -9.02 0.01 -26.69
N PRO A 226 -8.32 -0.40 -27.76
CA PRO A 226 -8.40 -1.77 -28.27
C PRO A 226 -7.58 -2.76 -27.42
N THR A 227 -6.55 -2.28 -26.72
CA THR A 227 -5.62 -3.09 -25.94
C THR A 227 -6.03 -3.13 -24.47
N ALA A 228 -5.99 -4.32 -23.88
CA ALA A 228 -6.19 -4.55 -22.46
C ALA A 228 -5.27 -5.70 -22.03
N GLU A 229 -3.97 -5.47 -22.09
CA GLU A 229 -2.94 -6.44 -21.69
C GLU A 229 -2.47 -6.21 -20.26
N LEU A 230 -2.48 -4.96 -19.80
CA LEU A 230 -1.92 -4.62 -18.49
C LEU A 230 -2.90 -4.95 -17.36
N ALA A 231 -2.34 -5.49 -16.28
CA ALA A 231 -3.04 -5.75 -15.03
C ALA A 231 -3.19 -4.47 -14.19
N LEU A 232 -4.35 -4.28 -13.56
CA LEU A 232 -4.53 -3.30 -12.49
C LEU A 232 -4.31 -3.99 -11.13
N ASP A 233 -3.04 -4.06 -10.73
CA ASP A 233 -2.58 -4.60 -9.44
C ASP A 233 -2.94 -3.64 -8.26
N LEU A 234 -4.23 -3.33 -8.13
CA LEU A 234 -4.76 -2.42 -7.11
C LEU A 234 -5.03 -3.15 -5.79
N PRO A 235 -4.67 -2.55 -4.63
CA PRO A 235 -5.15 -3.00 -3.33
C PRO A 235 -6.68 -3.01 -3.26
N MET A 236 -7.27 -3.96 -2.52
CA MET A 236 -8.72 -4.15 -2.43
C MET A 236 -9.44 -2.88 -1.99
N ARG A 237 -8.89 -2.15 -1.00
CA ARG A 237 -9.48 -0.88 -0.56
C ARG A 237 -9.57 0.14 -1.70
N GLN A 238 -8.52 0.24 -2.52
CA GLN A 238 -8.49 1.13 -3.67
C GLN A 238 -9.46 0.67 -4.77
N ARG A 239 -9.55 -0.65 -5.02
CA ARG A 239 -10.56 -1.22 -5.94
C ARG A 239 -11.98 -0.84 -5.52
N PHE A 240 -12.32 -1.00 -4.23
CA PHE A 240 -13.63 -0.63 -3.72
C PHE A 240 -13.91 0.87 -3.83
N ALA A 241 -12.92 1.72 -3.54
CA ALA A 241 -13.06 3.16 -3.69
C ALA A 241 -13.31 3.55 -5.16
N PHE A 242 -12.55 2.96 -6.10
CA PHE A 242 -12.73 3.21 -7.53
C PHE A 242 -14.08 2.71 -8.06
N GLU A 243 -14.53 1.52 -7.65
CA GLU A 243 -15.87 1.03 -8.01
C GLU A 243 -16.97 1.94 -7.46
N ALA A 244 -16.83 2.45 -6.24
CA ALA A 244 -17.79 3.40 -5.65
C ALA A 244 -17.85 4.73 -6.42
N GLU A 245 -16.70 5.25 -6.85
CA GLU A 245 -16.63 6.45 -7.71
C GLU A 245 -17.32 6.24 -9.06
N LEU A 246 -17.03 5.13 -9.74
CA LEU A 246 -17.68 4.80 -11.02
C LEU A 246 -19.18 4.56 -10.85
N ALA A 247 -19.60 3.87 -9.78
CA ALA A 247 -21.01 3.67 -9.48
C ALA A 247 -21.75 5.00 -9.26
N THR A 248 -21.12 5.94 -8.55
CA THR A 248 -21.65 7.30 -8.35
C THR A 248 -21.80 8.04 -9.68
N ALA A 249 -20.82 7.95 -10.57
CA ALA A 249 -20.90 8.55 -11.91
C ALA A 249 -22.02 7.90 -12.76
N ARG A 250 -22.08 6.56 -12.82
CA ARG A 250 -23.12 5.81 -13.55
C ARG A 250 -24.52 6.16 -13.08
N ALA A 251 -24.72 6.37 -11.78
CA ALA A 251 -26.01 6.70 -11.18
C ALA A 251 -26.62 8.02 -11.71
N THR A 252 -25.82 8.89 -12.32
CA THR A 252 -26.33 10.09 -13.01
C THR A 252 -27.19 9.77 -14.24
N GLY A 253 -27.02 8.58 -14.84
CA GLY A 253 -27.80 8.14 -16.01
C GLY A 253 -27.53 8.92 -17.29
N VAL A 254 -26.46 9.71 -17.35
CA VAL A 254 -26.10 10.52 -18.53
C VAL A 254 -24.75 10.11 -19.11
N SER A 255 -24.58 10.26 -20.42
CA SER A 255 -23.26 10.13 -21.07
C SER A 255 -22.35 11.29 -20.62
N PRO A 256 -21.03 11.10 -20.45
CA PRO A 256 -20.25 9.90 -20.77
C PRO A 256 -20.02 8.95 -19.57
N TRP A 257 -21.02 8.80 -18.68
CA TRP A 257 -20.89 7.98 -17.48
C TRP A 257 -21.46 6.57 -17.62
N GLN A 258 -21.79 6.12 -18.83
CA GLN A 258 -22.24 4.74 -19.11
C GLN A 258 -21.03 3.81 -19.29
N ILE A 259 -20.08 3.90 -18.35
CA ILE A 259 -18.83 3.14 -18.34
C ILE A 259 -19.13 1.66 -18.08
N PRO A 260 -18.60 0.71 -18.87
CA PRO A 260 -18.82 -0.72 -18.63
C PRO A 260 -18.48 -1.14 -17.20
N ASP A 261 -19.27 -2.06 -16.64
CA ASP A 261 -18.98 -2.70 -15.36
C ASP A 261 -17.73 -3.59 -15.47
N ALA A 262 -17.16 -3.95 -14.31
CA ALA A 262 -16.03 -4.88 -14.18
C ALA A 262 -14.71 -4.45 -14.85
N LEU A 263 -14.58 -3.20 -15.34
CA LEU A 263 -13.32 -2.69 -15.89
C LEU A 263 -12.18 -2.73 -14.87
N ILE A 264 -12.47 -2.45 -13.59
CA ILE A 264 -11.48 -2.48 -12.50
C ILE A 264 -11.14 -3.93 -12.13
N SER A 265 -12.10 -4.84 -12.27
CA SER A 265 -11.93 -6.26 -11.96
C SER A 265 -11.21 -7.04 -13.07
N TYR A 266 -10.88 -6.40 -14.20
CA TYR A 266 -10.14 -7.04 -15.27
C TYR A 266 -8.69 -7.28 -14.84
N GLU A 267 -8.28 -8.55 -14.80
CA GLU A 267 -6.98 -8.96 -14.27
C GLU A 267 -5.79 -8.63 -15.18
N GLY A 268 -6.04 -8.30 -16.46
CA GLY A 268 -4.97 -8.17 -17.45
C GLY A 268 -4.39 -9.53 -17.89
N GLN A 269 -3.37 -9.47 -18.74
CA GLN A 269 -2.61 -10.61 -19.23
C GLN A 269 -1.18 -10.60 -18.70
N ARG A 270 -0.65 -9.42 -18.38
CA ARG A 270 0.72 -9.23 -17.90
C ARG A 270 0.84 -7.99 -17.01
N ARG A 271 1.94 -7.93 -16.26
CA ARG A 271 2.40 -6.70 -15.61
C ARG A 271 3.10 -5.79 -16.62
N HIS A 272 3.12 -4.50 -16.33
CA HIS A 272 3.95 -3.55 -17.07
C HIS A 272 5.43 -3.74 -16.71
N VAL A 273 6.31 -3.52 -17.69
CA VAL A 273 7.77 -3.57 -17.56
C VAL A 273 8.33 -2.23 -18.05
N PRO A 274 8.15 -1.16 -17.25
CA PRO A 274 8.54 0.19 -17.63
C PRO A 274 10.06 0.33 -17.68
N LYS A 275 10.53 1.14 -18.63
CA LYS A 275 11.88 1.66 -18.71
C LYS A 275 12.03 2.97 -17.95
N TYR A 276 10.98 3.81 -17.96
CA TYR A 276 10.97 5.14 -17.37
C TYR A 276 9.83 5.32 -16.36
N ALA A 277 10.02 6.27 -15.46
CA ALA A 277 9.01 6.74 -14.54
C ALA A 277 9.12 8.25 -14.35
N VAL A 278 8.07 8.87 -13.82
CA VAL A 278 8.04 10.29 -13.46
C VAL A 278 7.86 10.44 -11.96
N SER A 279 8.72 11.23 -11.32
CA SER A 279 8.55 11.63 -9.92
C SER A 279 8.97 13.08 -9.72
N ASN A 280 8.15 13.85 -8.99
CA ASN A 280 8.34 15.28 -8.76
C ASN A 280 8.56 16.07 -10.08
N GLY A 281 7.75 15.77 -11.10
CA GLY A 281 7.80 16.43 -12.40
C GLY A 281 9.06 16.14 -13.24
N ARG A 282 9.83 15.10 -12.90
CA ARG A 282 11.05 14.73 -13.63
C ARG A 282 11.02 13.27 -14.06
N VAL A 283 11.42 13.03 -15.30
CA VAL A 283 11.66 11.69 -15.83
C VAL A 283 12.96 11.13 -15.24
N HIS A 284 12.95 9.86 -14.91
CA HIS A 284 14.12 9.06 -14.60
C HIS A 284 13.90 7.62 -15.11
N TYR A 285 14.95 6.81 -15.15
CA TYR A 285 14.77 5.38 -15.35
C TYR A 285 13.92 4.79 -14.22
N GLU A 286 13.08 3.83 -14.55
CA GLU A 286 12.49 2.98 -13.53
C GLU A 286 13.61 2.15 -12.87
N TYR A 287 13.50 1.94 -11.55
CA TYR A 287 14.61 1.44 -10.75
C TYR A 287 15.07 0.05 -11.17
N GLU A 288 14.14 -0.89 -11.35
CA GLU A 288 14.45 -2.27 -11.71
C GLU A 288 15.07 -2.33 -13.11
N TYR A 289 14.58 -1.50 -14.04
CA TYR A 289 15.22 -1.32 -15.34
C TYR A 289 16.67 -0.83 -15.21
N TRP A 290 16.87 0.25 -14.45
CA TRP A 290 18.19 0.84 -14.26
C TRP A 290 19.16 -0.14 -13.59
N LEU A 291 18.70 -0.86 -12.56
CA LEU A 291 19.51 -1.85 -11.86
C LEU A 291 19.93 -3.00 -12.78
N GLY A 292 19.00 -3.51 -13.60
CA GLY A 292 19.31 -4.56 -14.57
C GLY A 292 20.31 -4.13 -15.65
N ARG A 293 20.33 -2.83 -16.01
CA ARG A 293 21.15 -2.31 -17.11
C ARG A 293 22.49 -1.72 -16.66
N PHE A 294 22.55 -1.11 -15.48
CA PHE A 294 23.69 -0.33 -14.99
C PHE A 294 24.14 -0.75 -13.59
N GLY A 295 23.45 -1.73 -12.97
CA GLY A 295 23.65 -2.10 -11.58
C GLY A 295 24.85 -3.02 -11.29
N THR A 296 25.54 -3.51 -12.33
CA THR A 296 26.71 -4.40 -12.26
C THR A 296 28.02 -3.66 -12.15
#